data_AF-A0ABD5N0F2-F1
#
_entry.id   AF-A0ABD5N0F2-F1
#
_cell.length_a   1.000
_cell.length_b   1.000
_cell.length_c   1.000
_cell.angle_alpha   90.00
_cell.angle_beta   90.00
_cell.angle_gamma   90.00
#
_symmetry.space_group_name_H-M   'P 1'
#
loop_
_entity.id
_entity.type
_entity.pdbx_description
1 polymer ?
#
loop_
_entity_poly.entity_id
_entity_poly.type
_entity_poly.pdbx_seq_one_letter_code
_entity_poly.pdbx_strand_id
1 'polypeptide(L)' 'MNPKKMLSKEIASKVIGHINEQTVSEKVDQFFKHGNTFLLLELISLRNEVKSLREEIKQQKGNKKQTLRELLVR' A
#
# COMPACT_ATOMS: atom_id res chain seq x y z
N MET A 1 -25.59 -12.14 -14.46
CA MET A 1 -24.59 -11.06 -14.25
C MET A 1 -23.19 -11.66 -14.21
N ASN A 2 -22.15 -10.94 -14.64
CA ASN A 2 -20.76 -11.41 -14.56
C ASN A 2 -20.17 -11.08 -13.16
N PRO A 3 -19.84 -12.09 -12.31
CA PRO A 3 -19.40 -11.87 -10.93
C PRO A 3 -18.14 -11.01 -10.83
N LYS A 4 -17.19 -11.19 -11.75
CA LYS A 4 -15.95 -10.40 -11.81
C LYS A 4 -16.24 -8.91 -12.04
N LYS A 5 -17.14 -8.60 -12.98
CA LYS A 5 -17.55 -7.21 -13.25
C LYS A 5 -18.31 -6.59 -12.06
N MET A 6 -19.13 -7.37 -11.35
CA MET A 6 -19.83 -6.90 -10.16
C MET A 6 -18.83 -6.55 -9.05
N LEU A 7 -17.90 -7.46 -8.76
CA LEU A 7 -16.88 -7.23 -7.73
C LEU A 7 -15.98 -6.03 -8.08
N SER A 8 -15.58 -5.90 -9.34
CA SER A 8 -14.78 -4.74 -9.79
C SER A 8 -15.52 -3.42 -9.57
N LYS A 9 -16.82 -3.36 -9.85
CA LYS A 9 -17.63 -2.15 -9.61
C LYS A 9 -17.79 -1.85 -8.13
N GLU A 10 -18.03 -2.87 -7.31
CA GLU A 10 -18.18 -2.71 -5.86
C GLU A 10 -16.87 -2.26 -5.19
N ILE A 11 -15.73 -2.80 -5.61
CA ILE A 11 -14.44 -2.37 -5.08
C ILE A 11 -14.12 -0.96 -5.55
N ALA A 12 -14.33 -0.66 -6.84
CA ALA A 12 -14.10 0.68 -7.39
C ALA A 12 -14.89 1.74 -6.61
N SER A 13 -16.16 1.45 -6.26
CA SER A 13 -16.98 2.37 -5.47
C SER A 13 -16.51 2.57 -4.02
N LYS A 14 -15.79 1.60 -3.45
CA LYS A 14 -15.20 1.68 -2.10
C LYS A 14 -13.87 2.44 -2.05
N VAL A 15 -13.15 2.52 -3.16
CA VAL A 15 -11.79 3.10 -3.22
C VAL A 15 -11.71 4.36 -4.09
N ILE A 16 -12.87 4.95 -4.42
CA ILE A 16 -12.98 6.16 -5.25
C ILE A 16 -12.01 7.23 -4.74
N GLY A 17 -11.19 7.77 -5.64
CA GLY A 17 -10.24 8.85 -5.36
C GLY A 17 -8.93 8.41 -4.71
N HIS A 18 -8.81 7.15 -4.28
CA HIS A 18 -7.58 6.60 -3.70
C HIS A 18 -6.86 5.67 -4.67
N ILE A 19 -7.60 4.90 -5.47
CA ILE A 19 -7.06 3.93 -6.42
C ILE A 19 -7.79 4.10 -7.76
N ASN A 20 -7.05 4.03 -8.87
CA ASN A 20 -7.65 4.13 -10.20
C ASN A 20 -8.42 2.85 -10.57
N GLU A 21 -9.41 2.97 -11.47
CA GLU A 21 -10.26 1.84 -11.86
C GLU A 21 -9.51 0.70 -12.55
N GLN A 22 -8.44 1.02 -13.29
CA GLN A 22 -7.60 0.04 -13.97
C GLN A 22 -6.92 -0.90 -12.95
N THR A 23 -6.33 -0.34 -11.89
CA THR A 23 -5.71 -1.09 -10.80
C THR A 23 -6.74 -1.95 -10.06
N VAL A 24 -7.95 -1.44 -9.84
CA VAL A 24 -9.03 -2.25 -9.26
C VAL A 24 -9.37 -3.46 -10.15
N SER A 25 -9.52 -3.24 -11.46
CA SER A 25 -9.81 -4.29 -12.43
C SER A 25 -8.71 -5.37 -12.45
N GLU A 26 -7.44 -4.96 -12.42
CA GLU A 26 -6.29 -5.86 -12.38
C GLU A 26 -6.26 -6.68 -11.08
N LYS A 27 -6.44 -6.05 -9.92
CA LYS A 27 -6.43 -6.75 -8.62
C LYS A 27 -7.60 -7.73 -8.51
N VAL A 28 -8.77 -7.38 -9.05
CA VAL A 28 -9.90 -8.30 -9.15
C VAL A 28 -9.62 -9.46 -10.10
N ASP A 29 -8.96 -9.23 -11.24
CA ASP A 29 -8.52 -10.31 -12.13
C ASP A 29 -7.56 -11.28 -11.44
N GLN A 30 -6.57 -10.75 -10.71
CA GLN A 30 -5.62 -11.54 -9.93
C GLN A 30 -6.33 -12.36 -8.84
N PHE A 31 -7.32 -11.78 -8.14
CA PHE A 31 -8.13 -12.50 -7.17
C PHE A 31 -8.93 -13.65 -7.81
N PHE A 32 -9.53 -13.45 -8.99
CA PHE A 32 -10.24 -14.53 -9.68
C PHE A 32 -9.30 -15.64 -10.18
N LYS A 33 -8.05 -15.32 -10.51
CA LYS A 33 -7.04 -16.30 -10.95
C LYS A 33 -6.42 -17.11 -9.82
N HIS A 34 -6.19 -16.47 -8.67
CA HIS A 34 -5.34 -17.01 -7.60
C HIS A 34 -6.06 -17.15 -6.25
N GLY A 35 -7.29 -16.64 -6.12
CA GLY A 35 -8.12 -16.72 -4.93
C GLY A 35 -7.42 -16.17 -3.69
N ASN A 36 -7.52 -16.91 -2.59
CA ASN A 36 -7.01 -16.50 -1.28
C ASN A 36 -5.48 -16.37 -1.23
N THR A 37 -4.74 -17.09 -2.09
CA THR A 37 -3.27 -16.98 -2.14
C THR A 37 -2.84 -15.58 -2.53
N PHE A 38 -3.55 -14.95 -3.47
CA PHE A 38 -3.30 -13.56 -3.85
C PHE A 38 -3.51 -12.61 -2.66
N LEU A 39 -4.58 -12.80 -1.88
CA LEU A 39 -4.85 -11.98 -0.69
C LEU A 39 -3.73 -12.10 0.36
N LEU A 40 -3.20 -13.30 0.59
CA LEU A 40 -2.09 -13.52 1.51
C LEU A 40 -0.80 -12.82 1.05
N LEU A 41 -0.49 -12.88 -0.25
CA LEU A 41 0.69 -12.23 -0.81
C LEU A 41 0.60 -10.70 -0.72
N GLU A 42 -0.57 -10.13 -1.04
CA GLU A 42 -0.80 -8.68 -0.91
C GLU A 42 -0.69 -8.23 0.56
N LEU A 43 -1.19 -9.02 1.51
CA LEU A 43 -1.06 -8.72 2.93
C LEU A 43 0.41 -8.72 3.41
N ILE A 44 1.21 -9.70 2.94
CA ILE A 44 2.64 -9.76 3.23
C ILE A 44 3.35 -8.55 2.63
N SER A 45 3.03 -8.19 1.38
CA SER A 45 3.59 -7.01 0.71
C SER A 45 3.30 -5.73 1.50
N LEU A 46 2.03 -5.52 1.88
CA LEU A 46 1.60 -4.37 2.67
C LEU A 46 2.32 -4.29 4.02
N ARG A 47 2.51 -5.44 4.68
CA ARG A 47 3.26 -5.51 5.95
C ARG A 47 4.70 -5.03 5.77
N ASN A 48 5.36 -5.42 4.68
CA ASN A 48 6.73 -5.02 4.39
C ASN A 48 6.82 -3.52 4.05
N GLU A 49 5.87 -2.99 3.27
CA GLU A 49 5.80 -1.57 2.95
C GLU A 49 5.61 -0.71 4.21
N VAL A 50 4.67 -1.08 5.09
CA VAL A 50 4.48 -0.40 6.38
C VAL A 50 5.75 -0.45 7.24
N LYS A 51 6.49 -1.57 7.20
CA LYS A 51 7.76 -1.69 7.91
C LYS A 51 8.81 -0.73 7.34
N SER A 52 8.96 -0.66 6.02
CA SER A 52 9.88 0.27 5.34
C SER A 52 9.55 1.72 5.69
N LEU A 53 8.27 2.11 5.58
CA LEU A 53 7.82 3.46 5.91
C LEU A 53 8.12 3.84 7.37
N ARG A 54 7.95 2.90 8.31
CA ARG A 54 8.30 3.11 9.72
C ARG A 54 9.81 3.32 9.91
N GLU A 55 10.63 2.56 9.20
CA GLU A 55 12.08 2.67 9.24
C GLU A 55 12.55 4.01 8.65
N GLU A 56 11.99 4.42 7.52
CA GLU A 56 12.26 5.72 6.87
C GLU A 56 11.91 6.90 7.80
N ILE A 57 10.73 6.86 8.44
CA ILE A 57 10.33 7.89 9.41
C ILE A 57 11.31 7.95 10.60
N LYS A 58 11.77 6.79 11.08
CA LYS A 58 12.74 6.72 12.18
C LYS A 58 14.09 7.31 11.77
N GLN A 59 14.57 7.00 10.57
CA GLN A 59 15.82 7.55 10.04
C GLN A 59 15.74 9.07 9.85
N GLN A 60 14.65 9.59 9.27
CA GLN A 60 14.46 11.03 9.10
C GLN A 60 14.46 11.78 10.45
N LYS A 61 13.84 11.21 11.50
CA LYS A 61 13.88 11.79 12.86
C LYS A 61 15.28 11.74 13.49
N GLY A 62 16.04 10.68 13.22
CA GLY A 62 17.45 10.55 13.63
C GLY A 62 18.31 11.64 12.99
N ASN A 63 18.22 11.79 11.67
CA ASN A 63 18.98 12.76 10.90
C ASN A 63 18.66 14.20 11.33
N LYS A 64 17.38 14.56 11.53
CA LYS A 64 17.01 15.89 12.04
C LYS A 64 17.62 16.21 13.41
N LYS A 65 17.67 15.22 14.33
CA LYS A 65 18.30 15.41 15.64
C LYS A 65 19.81 15.57 15.54
N GLN A 66 20.46 14.87 14.61
CA GLN A 66 21.89 15.00 14.37
C GLN A 66 22.23 16.37 13.77
N THR A 67 21.50 16.82 12.76
CA THR A 67 21.71 18.15 12.15
C THR A 67 21.49 19.29 13.14
N LEU A 68 20.48 19.19 14.02
CA LEU A 68 20.28 20.19 15.09
C LEU A 68 21.42 20.21 16.11
N ARG A 69 22.00 19.06 16.44
CA ARG A 69 23.18 19.00 17.33
C ARG A 69 24.42 19.60 16.68
N GLU A 70 24.64 19.36 15.39
CA GLU A 70 25.75 19.94 14.64
C GLU A 70 25.64 21.48 14.51
N LEU A 71 24.41 22.01 14.41
CA LEU A 71 24.17 23.47 14.38
C LEU A 71 24.32 24.15 15.75
N LEU A 72 24.06 23.45 16.85
CA LEU A 72 24.16 24.01 18.22
C LEU A 72 25.58 23.96 18.83
N VAL A 73 26.51 23.25 18.19
CA VAL A 73 27.90 23.08 18.65
C VAL A 73 28.88 24.00 17.87
N ARG A 74 28.38 24.83 16.95
CA ARG A 74 29.11 25.95 16.33
C ARG A 74 28.77 27.26 17.04
#